data_AF-A0A0S4WJL7-F1
#
_entry.id   AF-A0A0S4WJL7-F1
#
_cell.length_a   1.000
_cell.length_b   1.000
_cell.length_c   1.000
_cell.angle_alpha   90.00
_cell.angle_beta   90.00
_cell.angle_gamma   90.00
#
_symmetry.space_group_name_H-M   'P 1'
#
loop_
_entity.id
_entity.type
_entity.pdbx_description
1 polymer ?
#
loop_
_entity_poly.entity_id
_entity_poly.type
_entity_poly.pdbx_seq_one_letter_code
_entity_poly.pdbx_strand_id
1 'polypeptide(L)'
;MLYTIHRYPAHWIDRWTMHDGTVATVRPILPQDAPLEAALVDGLSSESRYARFLVGGGHLSDEMLAAYTQVDYVNHLALVVSVADADGAGEQLIADGRFVLEDGVAEFALLVADAWQGKGVGRRLFAMLVRAARAAGAREVFGEVLSMNRRMIALARDAGFHVASVPGDATVCTVRMVLADHRQAPVVAMPFPFAAIAG
;
A
#
# COMPACT_ATOMS: atom_id res chain seq x y z
N MET A 1 25.28 20.41 -8.33
CA MET A 1 24.36 19.54 -7.57
C MET A 1 22.99 20.19 -7.64
N LEU A 2 22.08 19.65 -8.45
CA LEU A 2 20.72 20.17 -8.58
C LEU A 2 19.88 19.54 -7.47
N TYR A 3 19.24 20.34 -6.63
CA TYR A 3 18.28 19.85 -5.63
C TYR A 3 16.93 19.66 -6.33
N THR A 4 16.41 18.44 -6.34
CA THR A 4 15.10 18.13 -6.94
C THR A 4 14.04 18.19 -5.85
N ILE A 5 13.12 19.16 -5.93
CA ILE A 5 11.94 19.20 -5.07
C ILE A 5 10.84 18.38 -5.76
N HIS A 6 10.58 17.19 -5.23
CA HIS A 6 9.46 16.38 -5.69
C HIS A 6 8.15 16.97 -5.13
N ARG A 7 7.23 17.34 -6.02
CA ARG A 7 5.95 17.92 -5.62
C ARG A 7 5.08 16.82 -5.00
N TYR A 8 4.48 17.13 -3.85
CA TYR A 8 3.54 16.24 -3.19
C TYR A 8 2.40 15.85 -4.15
N PRO A 9 2.18 14.54 -4.43
CA PRO A 9 1.28 14.11 -5.49
C PRO A 9 -0.16 14.03 -4.98
N ALA A 10 -0.76 15.20 -4.73
CA ALA A 10 -2.09 15.35 -4.13
C ALA A 10 -3.23 14.67 -4.92
N HIS A 11 -3.02 14.32 -6.20
CA HIS A 11 -4.00 13.60 -7.01
C HIS A 11 -4.23 12.14 -6.56
N TRP A 12 -3.40 11.61 -5.67
CA TRP A 12 -3.63 10.31 -5.01
C TRP A 12 -4.51 10.40 -3.76
N ILE A 13 -4.87 11.61 -3.32
CA ILE A 13 -5.73 11.79 -2.15
C ILE A 13 -7.15 11.40 -2.53
N ASP A 14 -7.76 10.54 -1.72
CA ASP A 14 -9.14 10.12 -1.86
C ASP A 14 -9.74 9.81 -0.49
N ARG A 15 -11.07 9.80 -0.40
CA ARG A 15 -11.80 9.55 0.84
C ARG A 15 -13.00 8.66 0.58
N TRP A 16 -13.27 7.71 1.48
CA TRP A 16 -14.46 6.88 1.38
C TRP A 16 -15.05 6.58 2.75
N THR A 17 -16.35 6.26 2.73
CA THR A 17 -17.06 5.76 3.90
C THR A 17 -17.05 4.23 3.87
N MET A 18 -16.60 3.64 4.96
CA MET A 18 -16.60 2.19 5.18
C MET A 18 -18.01 1.72 5.57
N HIS A 19 -18.23 0.41 5.55
CA HIS A 19 -19.55 -0.16 5.85
C HIS A 19 -20.08 0.19 7.26
N ASP A 20 -19.18 0.38 8.23
CA ASP A 20 -19.51 0.78 9.60
C ASP A 20 -19.71 2.30 9.77
N GLY A 21 -19.69 3.07 8.68
CA GLY A 21 -19.81 4.53 8.70
C GLY A 21 -18.51 5.28 8.93
N THR A 22 -17.41 4.58 9.24
CA THR A 22 -16.09 5.21 9.41
C THR A 22 -15.67 5.87 8.10
N VAL A 23 -15.19 7.12 8.18
CA VAL A 23 -14.60 7.81 7.04
C VAL A 23 -13.09 7.59 7.03
N ALA A 24 -12.61 6.91 6.00
CA ALA A 24 -11.19 6.68 5.78
C ALA A 24 -10.67 7.60 4.67
N THR A 25 -9.46 8.13 4.87
CA THR A 25 -8.75 8.98 3.92
C THR A 25 -7.47 8.27 3.50
N VAL A 26 -7.20 8.19 2.20
CA VAL A 26 -5.92 7.74 1.67
C VAL A 26 -5.17 8.93 1.13
N ARG A 27 -3.87 9.02 1.42
CA ARG A 27 -3.01 10.12 0.94
C ARG A 27 -1.55 9.66 0.84
N PRO A 28 -0.72 10.30 0.00
CA PRO A 28 0.72 10.08 0.07
C PRO A 28 1.27 10.43 1.46
N ILE A 29 2.25 9.64 1.93
CA ILE A 29 2.93 9.88 3.20
C ILE A 29 3.70 11.20 3.15
N LEU A 30 3.90 11.82 4.30
CA LEU A 30 4.69 13.02 4.50
C LEU A 30 5.79 12.76 5.54
N PRO A 31 6.90 13.52 5.53
CA PRO A 31 7.92 13.43 6.58
C PRO A 31 7.37 13.63 8.00
N GLN A 32 6.30 14.43 8.14
CA GLN A 32 5.66 14.69 9.43
C GLN A 32 4.86 13.49 9.97
N ASP A 33 4.62 12.46 9.15
CA ASP A 33 3.87 11.26 9.55
C ASP A 33 4.70 10.27 10.37
N ALA A 34 6.00 10.52 10.58
CA ALA A 34 6.88 9.62 11.33
C ALA A 34 6.31 9.17 12.68
N PRO A 35 5.70 10.04 13.52
CA PRO A 35 5.06 9.60 14.75
C PRO A 35 3.85 8.69 14.52
N LEU A 36 3.06 8.95 13.46
CA LEU A 36 1.88 8.15 13.13
C LEU A 36 2.26 6.79 12.55
N GLU A 37 3.31 6.74 11.73
CA GLU A 37 3.86 5.50 11.17
C GLU A 37 4.46 4.63 12.28
N ALA A 38 5.19 5.23 13.22
CA ALA A 38 5.67 4.54 14.41
C ALA A 38 4.51 3.94 15.22
N ALA A 39 3.46 4.74 15.47
CA ALA A 39 2.28 4.27 16.20
C ALA A 39 1.55 3.13 15.47
N LEU A 40 1.45 3.19 14.14
CA LEU A 40 0.88 2.11 13.32
C LEU A 40 1.69 0.82 13.49
N VAL A 41 3.02 0.88 13.36
CA VAL A 41 3.88 -0.30 13.47
C VAL A 41 3.90 -0.86 14.89
N ASP A 42 3.90 0.02 15.90
CA ASP A 42 3.89 -0.36 17.31
C ASP A 42 2.60 -1.04 17.73
N GLY A 43 1.47 -0.65 17.14
CA GLY A 43 0.16 -1.27 17.36
C GLY A 43 -0.04 -2.64 16.72
N LEU A 44 0.91 -3.13 15.91
CA LEU A 44 0.77 -4.42 15.21
C LEU A 44 0.94 -5.62 16.13
N SER A 45 0.18 -6.67 15.85
CA SER A 45 0.48 -8.01 16.36
C SER A 45 1.85 -8.51 15.87
N SER A 46 2.45 -9.45 16.59
CA SER A 46 3.72 -10.08 16.18
C SER A 46 3.63 -10.76 14.81
N GLU A 47 2.46 -11.32 14.47
CA GLU A 47 2.20 -11.94 13.17
C GLU A 47 2.19 -10.89 12.04
N SER A 48 1.42 -9.82 12.19
CA SER A 48 1.35 -8.72 11.21
C SER A 48 2.71 -8.04 11.02
N ARG A 49 3.47 -7.85 12.10
CA ARG A 49 4.83 -7.28 12.05
C ARG A 49 5.80 -8.21 11.32
N TYR A 50 5.82 -9.50 11.66
CA TYR A 50 6.68 -10.47 11.00
C TYR A 50 6.37 -10.59 9.49
N ALA A 51 5.09 -10.59 9.13
CA ALA A 51 4.67 -10.63 7.73
C ALA A 51 5.11 -9.40 6.92
N ARG A 52 5.29 -8.24 7.58
CA ARG A 52 5.66 -6.98 6.91
C ARG A 52 7.16 -6.76 6.80
N PHE A 53 7.93 -7.18 7.79
CA PHE A 53 9.37 -6.86 7.88
C PHE A 53 10.28 -8.09 7.73
N LEU A 54 9.72 -9.31 7.74
CA LEU A 54 10.46 -10.58 7.69
C LEU A 54 11.52 -10.73 8.80
N VAL A 55 11.52 -9.83 9.78
CA VAL A 55 12.37 -9.83 10.97
C VAL A 55 11.51 -9.92 12.23
N GLY A 56 12.04 -10.58 13.25
CA GLY A 56 11.39 -10.66 14.55
C GLY A 56 11.49 -9.34 15.32
N GLY A 57 10.34 -8.88 15.85
CA GLY A 57 10.15 -7.90 16.93
C GLY A 57 11.13 -6.72 17.07
N GLY A 58 10.62 -5.50 16.88
CA GLY A 58 11.34 -4.26 17.23
C GLY A 58 10.55 -3.01 16.83
N HIS A 59 10.84 -1.88 17.48
CA HIS A 59 10.40 -0.55 17.03
C HIS A 59 11.17 -0.14 15.77
N LEU A 60 10.59 0.69 14.92
CA LEU A 60 11.34 1.32 13.84
C LEU A 60 12.36 2.29 14.44
N SER A 61 13.61 2.24 14.01
CA SER A 61 14.59 3.26 14.37
C SER A 61 14.23 4.59 13.70
N ASP A 62 14.76 5.70 14.23
CA ASP A 62 14.57 7.03 13.61
C ASP A 62 15.05 7.06 12.15
N GLU A 63 16.12 6.34 11.84
CA GLU A 63 16.63 6.19 10.47
C GLU A 63 15.65 5.44 9.56
N MET A 64 15.03 4.36 10.06
CA MET A 64 14.01 3.64 9.31
C MET A 64 12.75 4.49 9.12
N LEU A 65 12.32 5.22 10.14
CA LEU A 65 11.17 6.14 10.05
C LEU A 65 11.42 7.24 9.02
N ALA A 66 12.62 7.83 9.02
CA ALA A 66 13.01 8.81 8.01
C ALA A 66 12.96 8.19 6.60
N ALA A 67 13.54 7.01 6.39
CA ALA A 67 13.48 6.30 5.10
C ALA A 67 12.03 5.95 4.67
N TYR A 68 11.14 5.71 5.64
CA TYR A 68 9.76 5.34 5.37
C TYR A 68 8.87 6.52 5.01
N THR A 69 9.21 7.72 5.48
CA THR A 69 8.36 8.92 5.37
C THR A 69 8.92 9.96 4.39
N GLN A 70 10.22 9.96 4.15
CA GLN A 70 10.89 10.89 3.24
C GLN A 70 11.11 10.23 1.87
N VAL A 71 10.01 10.00 1.16
CA VAL A 71 10.02 9.34 -0.16
C VAL A 71 10.04 10.37 -1.30
N ASP A 72 10.53 9.97 -2.48
CA ASP A 72 10.67 10.86 -3.65
C ASP A 72 9.38 11.01 -4.49
N TYR A 73 8.37 10.18 -4.22
CA TYR A 73 7.09 10.10 -4.94
C TYR A 73 7.18 9.75 -6.44
N VAL A 74 8.37 9.41 -6.94
CA VAL A 74 8.64 9.07 -8.35
C VAL A 74 8.97 7.60 -8.46
N ASN A 75 10.08 7.19 -7.86
CA ASN A 75 10.51 5.80 -7.83
C ASN A 75 10.11 5.14 -6.50
N HIS A 76 9.92 5.91 -5.45
CA HIS A 76 9.42 5.44 -4.17
C HIS A 76 8.15 6.20 -3.80
N LEU A 77 7.00 5.51 -3.80
CA LEU A 77 5.73 6.06 -3.35
C LEU A 77 5.22 5.27 -2.15
N ALA A 78 4.81 5.97 -1.11
CA ALA A 78 4.03 5.42 0.00
C ALA A 78 2.70 6.16 0.11
N LEU A 79 1.62 5.37 0.20
CA LEU A 79 0.25 5.79 0.42
C LEU A 79 -0.19 5.25 1.78
N VAL A 80 -0.62 6.16 2.66
CA VAL A 80 -1.13 5.83 3.97
C VAL A 80 -2.64 6.00 3.99
N VAL A 81 -3.31 5.17 4.79
CA VAL A 81 -4.75 5.33 5.08
C VAL A 81 -4.91 5.75 6.52
N SER A 82 -5.65 6.83 6.74
CA SER A 82 -5.97 7.36 8.04
C SER A 82 -7.47 7.43 8.31
N VAL A 83 -7.83 7.41 9.58
CA VAL A 83 -9.16 7.70 10.10
C VAL A 83 -9.05 8.78 11.17
N ALA A 84 -10.15 9.44 11.50
CA ALA A 84 -10.18 10.35 12.64
C ALA A 84 -9.85 9.56 13.93
N ASP A 85 -9.03 10.16 14.79
CA ASP A 85 -8.76 9.61 16.13
C ASP A 85 -10.04 9.60 16.99
N ALA A 86 -10.05 8.85 18.08
CA ALA A 86 -11.20 8.65 18.96
C ALA A 86 -11.80 9.98 19.46
N ASP A 87 -10.94 10.98 19.72
CA ASP A 87 -11.34 12.30 20.20
C ASP A 87 -11.65 13.30 19.05
N GLY A 88 -11.50 12.87 17.79
CA GLY A 88 -11.76 13.68 16.59
C GLY A 88 -10.78 14.83 16.34
N ALA A 89 -9.77 15.01 17.21
CA ALA A 89 -8.80 16.10 17.16
C ALA A 89 -7.56 15.80 16.31
N GLY A 90 -7.40 14.56 15.86
CA GLY A 90 -6.26 14.11 15.08
C GLY A 90 -6.63 12.98 14.12
N GLU A 91 -5.61 12.36 13.54
CA GLU A 91 -5.77 11.19 12.69
C GLU A 91 -4.90 10.03 13.19
N GLN A 92 -5.37 8.82 12.95
CA GLN A 92 -4.64 7.58 13.19
C GLN A 92 -4.38 6.91 11.84
N LEU A 93 -3.13 6.51 11.59
CA LEU A 93 -2.83 5.63 10.45
C LEU A 93 -3.31 4.20 10.75
N ILE A 94 -4.02 3.63 9.78
CA ILE A 94 -4.60 2.29 9.86
C ILE A 94 -4.05 1.34 8.79
N ALA A 95 -3.37 1.88 7.78
CA ALA A 95 -2.67 1.11 6.77
C ALA A 95 -1.55 1.92 6.13
N ASP A 96 -0.50 1.21 5.72
CA ASP A 96 0.61 1.70 4.92
C ASP A 96 0.75 0.82 3.69
N GLY A 97 0.92 1.42 2.52
CA GLY A 97 1.12 0.71 1.28
C GLY A 97 2.12 1.47 0.44
N ARG A 98 3.13 0.78 -0.09
CA ARG A 98 4.21 1.45 -0.81
C ARG A 98 4.77 0.60 -1.93
N PHE A 99 5.47 1.24 -2.86
CA PHE A 99 6.32 0.56 -3.82
C PHE A 99 7.64 1.28 -4.04
N VAL A 100 8.66 0.51 -4.44
CA VAL A 100 9.92 0.98 -5.00
C VAL A 100 10.01 0.50 -6.45
N LEU A 101 10.27 1.40 -7.38
CA LEU A 101 10.38 1.16 -8.81
C LEU A 101 11.85 1.12 -9.21
N GLU A 102 12.29 -0.04 -9.68
CA GLU A 102 13.64 -0.26 -10.19
C GLU A 102 13.56 -1.07 -11.49
N ASP A 103 14.27 -0.61 -12.53
CA ASP A 103 14.31 -1.26 -13.86
C ASP A 103 12.92 -1.60 -14.46
N GLY A 104 11.91 -0.79 -14.16
CA GLY A 104 10.53 -0.99 -14.62
C GLY A 104 9.75 -2.04 -13.84
N VAL A 105 10.26 -2.51 -12.72
CA VAL A 105 9.57 -3.41 -11.78
C VAL A 105 9.27 -2.63 -10.50
N ALA A 106 7.99 -2.55 -10.14
CA ALA A 106 7.54 -1.95 -8.88
C ALA A 106 7.39 -3.03 -7.82
N GLU A 107 8.34 -3.11 -6.89
CA GLU A 107 8.23 -3.96 -5.71
C GLU A 107 7.34 -3.30 -4.67
N PHE A 108 6.27 -3.95 -4.24
CA PHE A 108 5.32 -3.38 -3.28
C PHE A 108 5.41 -4.05 -1.90
N ALA A 109 5.03 -3.28 -0.88
CA ALA A 109 4.73 -3.75 0.45
C ALA A 109 3.40 -3.16 0.94
N LEU A 110 2.67 -3.93 1.75
CA LEU A 110 1.36 -3.54 2.26
C LEU A 110 1.22 -3.96 3.72
N LEU A 111 0.70 -3.05 4.54
CA LEU A 111 0.41 -3.24 5.95
C LEU A 111 -0.98 -2.70 6.24
N VAL A 112 -1.78 -3.46 6.99
CA VAL A 112 -3.08 -3.01 7.53
C VAL A 112 -3.12 -3.39 8.99
N ALA A 113 -3.38 -2.42 9.86
CA ALA A 113 -3.52 -2.63 11.30
C ALA A 113 -4.58 -3.72 11.58
N ASP A 114 -4.30 -4.58 12.56
CA ASP A 114 -5.05 -5.81 12.82
C ASP A 114 -6.57 -5.58 12.96
N ALA A 115 -6.98 -4.50 13.66
CA ALA A 115 -8.38 -4.11 13.85
C ALA A 115 -9.12 -3.67 12.56
N TRP A 116 -8.37 -3.34 11.50
CA TRP A 116 -8.88 -2.83 10.23
C TRP A 116 -8.82 -3.87 9.10
N GLN A 117 -8.26 -5.04 9.39
CA GLN A 117 -8.25 -6.17 8.45
C GLN A 117 -9.67 -6.69 8.22
N GLY A 118 -9.94 -7.22 7.03
CA GLY A 118 -11.26 -7.70 6.65
C GLY A 118 -12.29 -6.61 6.32
N LYS A 119 -11.98 -5.32 6.53
CA LYS A 119 -12.87 -4.20 6.21
C LYS A 119 -12.66 -3.58 4.82
N GLY A 120 -11.92 -4.26 3.94
CA GLY A 120 -11.68 -3.81 2.56
C GLY A 120 -10.56 -2.77 2.38
N VAL A 121 -9.93 -2.28 3.45
CA VAL A 121 -8.84 -1.29 3.42
C VAL A 121 -7.68 -1.75 2.53
N GLY A 122 -7.15 -2.94 2.81
CA GLY A 122 -6.02 -3.50 2.04
C GLY A 122 -6.34 -3.67 0.55
N ARG A 123 -7.59 -4.07 0.21
CA ARG A 123 -8.01 -4.20 -1.18
C ARG A 123 -7.98 -2.86 -1.91
N ARG A 124 -8.54 -1.81 -1.30
CA ARG A 124 -8.56 -0.47 -1.90
C ARG A 124 -7.15 0.09 -2.04
N LEU A 125 -6.34 -0.01 -0.98
CA LEU A 125 -4.97 0.49 -0.98
C LEU A 125 -4.10 -0.22 -2.03
N PHE A 126 -4.21 -1.55 -2.13
CA PHE A 126 -3.48 -2.32 -3.13
C PHE A 126 -3.85 -1.95 -4.57
N ALA A 127 -5.15 -1.76 -4.85
CA ALA A 127 -5.60 -1.31 -6.17
C ALA A 127 -5.04 0.08 -6.53
N MET A 128 -4.95 0.98 -5.55
CA MET A 128 -4.34 2.29 -5.74
C MET A 128 -2.83 2.21 -6.00
N LEU A 129 -2.10 1.36 -5.28
CA LEU A 129 -0.67 1.13 -5.53
C LEU A 129 -0.42 0.60 -6.94
N VAL A 130 -1.22 -0.36 -7.42
CA VAL A 130 -1.13 -0.85 -8.80
C VAL A 130 -1.34 0.27 -9.81
N ARG A 131 -2.35 1.14 -9.57
CA ARG A 131 -2.62 2.30 -10.44
C ARG A 131 -1.45 3.30 -10.41
N ALA A 132 -0.84 3.49 -9.25
CA ALA A 132 0.28 4.41 -9.07
C ALA A 132 1.58 3.89 -9.70
N ALA A 133 1.91 2.61 -9.50
CA ALA A 133 3.04 1.95 -10.15
C ALA A 133 2.92 2.03 -11.68
N ARG A 134 1.71 1.80 -12.21
CA ARG A 134 1.40 1.97 -13.62
C ARG A 134 1.65 3.41 -14.11
N ALA A 135 1.16 4.40 -13.36
CA ALA A 135 1.37 5.81 -13.70
C ALA A 135 2.85 6.23 -13.63
N ALA A 136 3.65 5.58 -12.78
CA ALA A 136 5.09 5.74 -12.68
C ALA A 136 5.87 5.03 -13.82
N GLY A 137 5.18 4.31 -14.70
CA GLY A 137 5.81 3.62 -15.85
C GLY A 137 6.31 2.21 -15.54
N ALA A 138 5.87 1.59 -14.45
CA ALA A 138 6.17 0.20 -14.17
C ALA A 138 5.59 -0.72 -15.26
N ARG A 139 6.40 -1.70 -15.69
CA ARG A 139 6.02 -2.79 -16.59
C ARG A 139 5.56 -4.02 -15.82
N GLU A 140 6.00 -4.15 -14.58
CA GLU A 140 5.63 -5.26 -13.69
C GLU A 140 5.42 -4.72 -12.26
N VAL A 141 4.47 -5.32 -11.55
CA VAL A 141 4.32 -5.17 -10.10
C VAL A 141 4.68 -6.50 -9.45
N PHE A 142 5.54 -6.47 -8.44
CA PHE A 142 6.12 -7.63 -7.78
C PHE A 142 6.02 -7.49 -6.25
N GLY A 143 5.87 -8.62 -5.55
CA GLY A 143 6.05 -8.65 -4.10
C GLY A 143 6.33 -10.05 -3.60
N GLU A 144 7.03 -10.12 -2.48
CA GLU A 144 7.22 -11.36 -1.72
C GLU A 144 6.25 -11.42 -0.55
N VAL A 145 5.65 -12.59 -0.34
CA VAL A 145 4.59 -12.79 0.64
C VAL A 145 4.85 -14.11 1.34
N LEU A 146 4.77 -14.14 2.66
CA LEU A 146 4.81 -15.40 3.41
C LEU A 146 3.73 -16.36 2.89
N SER A 147 4.10 -17.61 2.62
CA SER A 147 3.19 -18.67 2.14
C SER A 147 1.98 -18.88 3.05
N MET A 148 2.11 -18.56 4.35
CA MET A 148 1.04 -18.63 5.33
C MET A 148 0.08 -17.42 5.30
N ASN A 149 0.45 -16.29 4.69
CA ASN A 149 -0.39 -15.10 4.60
C ASN A 149 -1.48 -15.28 3.53
N ARG A 150 -2.46 -16.13 3.84
CA ARG A 150 -3.58 -16.48 2.94
C ARG A 150 -4.39 -15.26 2.53
N ARG A 151 -4.48 -14.22 3.39
CA ARG A 151 -5.21 -12.98 3.11
C ARG A 151 -4.55 -12.20 1.98
N MET A 152 -3.23 -11.98 2.06
CA MET A 152 -2.50 -11.27 1.00
C MET A 152 -2.46 -12.09 -0.30
N ILE A 153 -2.29 -13.41 -0.21
CA ILE A 153 -2.33 -14.29 -1.40
C ILE A 153 -3.71 -14.22 -2.09
N ALA A 154 -4.79 -14.26 -1.32
CA ALA A 154 -6.14 -14.11 -1.86
C ALA A 154 -6.35 -12.73 -2.50
N LEU A 155 -5.89 -11.66 -1.82
CA LEU A 155 -5.94 -10.30 -2.36
C LEU A 155 -5.18 -10.17 -3.68
N ALA A 156 -3.98 -10.74 -3.76
CA ALA A 156 -3.17 -10.73 -4.98
C ALA A 156 -3.88 -11.46 -6.13
N ARG A 157 -4.42 -12.67 -5.88
CA ARG A 157 -5.18 -13.43 -6.89
C ARG A 157 -6.41 -12.68 -7.37
N ASP A 158 -7.18 -12.09 -6.46
CA ASP A 158 -8.37 -11.31 -6.79
C ASP A 158 -8.03 -10.07 -7.63
N ALA A 159 -6.82 -9.53 -7.47
CA ALA A 159 -6.30 -8.42 -8.27
C ALA A 159 -5.68 -8.86 -9.60
N GLY A 160 -5.65 -10.18 -9.91
CA GLY A 160 -5.12 -10.73 -11.15
C GLY A 160 -3.62 -11.06 -11.12
N PHE A 161 -2.99 -11.12 -9.95
CA PHE A 161 -1.59 -11.49 -9.84
C PHE A 161 -1.41 -13.00 -9.99
N HIS A 162 -0.34 -13.38 -10.69
CA HIS A 162 0.18 -14.73 -10.68
C HIS A 162 0.93 -14.97 -9.36
N VAL A 163 0.59 -16.06 -8.67
CA VAL A 163 1.24 -16.45 -7.41
C VAL A 163 2.09 -17.69 -7.66
N ALA A 164 3.37 -17.63 -7.34
CA ALA A 164 4.31 -18.74 -7.50
C ALA A 164 5.10 -19.01 -6.21
N SER A 165 5.30 -20.28 -5.86
CA SER A 165 6.21 -20.66 -4.78
C SER A 165 7.67 -20.39 -5.19
N VAL A 166 8.51 -20.06 -4.21
CA VAL A 166 9.94 -19.88 -4.44
C VAL A 166 10.65 -21.24 -4.39
N PRO A 167 11.37 -21.66 -5.45
CA PRO A 167 12.14 -22.90 -5.40
C PRO A 167 13.20 -22.85 -4.28
N GLY A 168 13.18 -23.85 -3.39
CA GLY A 168 14.11 -23.93 -2.26
C GLY A 168 13.65 -23.18 -1.00
N ASP A 169 12.55 -22.42 -1.07
CA ASP A 169 11.95 -21.77 0.10
C ASP A 169 10.41 -21.93 0.09
N ALA A 170 9.92 -22.85 0.94
CA ALA A 170 8.48 -23.08 1.07
C ALA A 170 7.76 -22.02 1.93
N THR A 171 8.52 -21.15 2.62
CA THR A 171 7.97 -20.14 3.54
C THR A 171 7.56 -18.86 2.83
N VAL A 172 8.02 -18.64 1.61
CA VAL A 172 7.74 -17.46 0.79
C VAL A 172 7.14 -17.86 -0.57
N CYS A 173 6.18 -17.06 -1.02
CA CYS A 173 5.66 -17.05 -2.37
C CYS A 173 5.90 -15.67 -2.99
N THR A 174 6.08 -15.64 -4.31
CA THR A 174 6.09 -14.41 -5.10
C THR A 174 4.71 -14.16 -5.68
N VAL A 175 4.33 -12.88 -5.75
CA VAL A 175 3.16 -12.42 -6.48
C VAL A 175 3.60 -11.44 -7.56
N ARG A 176 3.19 -11.68 -8.81
CA ARG A 176 3.60 -10.89 -9.98
C ARG A 176 2.42 -10.52 -10.86
N MET A 177 2.43 -9.31 -11.39
CA MET A 177 1.50 -8.87 -12.42
C MET A 177 2.23 -8.02 -13.45
N VAL A 178 2.21 -8.49 -14.70
CA VAL A 178 2.67 -7.71 -15.85
C VAL A 178 1.62 -6.63 -16.14
N LEU A 179 2.07 -5.38 -16.19
CA LEU A 179 1.26 -4.24 -16.58
C LEU A 179 1.35 -4.09 -18.10
N ALA A 180 0.23 -4.15 -18.80
CA ALA A 180 0.20 -3.92 -20.24
C ALA A 180 0.78 -2.54 -20.60
N ASP A 181 1.54 -2.48 -21.71
CA ASP A 181 2.22 -1.27 -22.17
C ASP A 181 1.20 -0.16 -22.52
N HIS A 182 1.46 1.07 -22.04
CA HIS A 182 0.59 2.22 -22.23
C HIS A 182 0.60 2.78 -23.66
N ARG A 183 1.43 2.22 -24.55
CA ARG A 183 1.49 2.63 -25.95
C ARG A 183 0.31 2.15 -26.82
N GLN A 184 -0.53 1.24 -26.33
CA GLN A 184 -1.64 0.67 -27.13
C GLN A 184 -3.02 0.70 -26.46
N ALA A 185 -3.15 1.18 -25.22
CA ALA A 185 -4.48 1.34 -24.63
C ALA A 185 -5.08 2.67 -25.13
N PRO A 186 -6.25 2.66 -25.81
CA PRO A 186 -7.03 3.88 -25.87
C PRO A 186 -7.28 4.32 -24.42
N VAL A 187 -7.41 5.62 -24.18
CA VAL A 187 -8.05 6.13 -22.96
C VAL A 187 -9.51 5.67 -23.00
N VAL A 188 -9.74 4.39 -22.73
CA VAL A 188 -11.04 3.84 -22.42
C VAL A 188 -11.27 4.26 -20.99
N ALA A 189 -12.19 5.20 -20.82
CA ALA A 189 -12.86 5.37 -19.54
C ALA A 189 -13.37 3.98 -19.12
N MET A 190 -12.67 3.34 -18.19
CA MET A 190 -13.16 2.12 -17.56
C MET A 190 -14.35 2.54 -16.68
N PRO A 191 -15.56 2.03 -16.92
CA PRO A 191 -16.69 2.33 -16.08
C PRO A 191 -16.55 1.46 -14.83
N PHE A 192 -16.21 2.06 -13.69
CA PHE A 192 -16.71 1.52 -12.45
C PHE A 192 -18.06 2.20 -12.19
N PRO A 193 -19.20 1.48 -12.33
CA PRO A 193 -20.45 1.99 -11.82
C PRO A 193 -20.40 1.82 -10.31
N PHE A 194 -20.38 2.92 -9.57
CA PHE A 194 -21.08 2.95 -8.29
C PHE A 194 -22.20 3.95 -8.43
N ALA A 195 -23.23 3.51 -9.16
CA ALA A 195 -24.55 4.08 -9.07
C ALA A 195 -25.13 3.77 -7.68
N ALA A 196 -25.93 4.71 -7.21
CA ALA A 196 -26.77 4.63 -6.04
C ALA A 196 -27.61 3.35 -5.97
N ILE A 197 -27.81 2.86 -4.74
CA ILE A 197 -29.00 2.15 -4.25
C ILE A 197 -29.16 2.75 -2.84
N ALA A 198 -30.10 3.64 -2.48
CA ALA A 198 -31.54 3.67 -2.72
C ALA A 198 -32.22 2.37 -2.28
N GLY A 199 -32.41 2.22 -0.97
CA GLY A 199 -33.10 1.11 -0.33
C GLY A 199 -32.58 0.87 1.08
#